data_AF-A0A9D1EHL5-F1
#
_entry.id   AF-A0A9D1EHL5-F1
#
_cell.length_a   1.000
_cell.length_b   1.000
_cell.length_c   1.000
_cell.angle_alpha   90.00
_cell.angle_beta   90.00
_cell.angle_gamma   90.00
#
_symmetry.space_group_name_H-M   'P 1'
#
loop_
_entity.id
_entity.type
_entity.pdbx_description
1 polymer ?
#
loop_
_entity_poly.entity_id
_entity_poly.type
_entity_poly.pdbx_seq_one_letter_code
_entity_poly.pdbx_strand_id
1 'polypeptide(L)' 'AKYWFEQYGAVPAVMTHDELEFLLPTPVSQEKAMDAAVEQYGFCPDVIDQGPEEATVGALADVLRQSTVWYLWWD' A
#
# COMPACT_ATOMS: atom_id res chain seq x y z
N ALA A 1 6.33 4.24 -10.27
CA ALA A 1 6.77 3.47 -9.08
C ALA A 1 7.96 2.54 -9.41
N LYS A 2 9.12 3.09 -9.75
CA LYS A 2 10.33 2.27 -9.98
C LYS A 2 10.82 1.63 -8.67
N TYR A 3 10.81 2.40 -7.59
CA TYR A 3 11.25 1.95 -6.27
C TYR A 3 10.47 0.75 -5.76
N TRP A 4 9.12 0.81 -5.71
CA TRP A 4 8.30 -0.32 -5.25
C TRP A 4 8.40 -1.56 -6.14
N PHE A 5 8.61 -1.39 -7.44
CA PHE A 5 8.92 -2.51 -8.32
C PHE A 5 10.25 -3.17 -7.94
N GLU A 6 11.31 -2.39 -7.73
CA GLU A 6 12.64 -2.92 -7.38
C GLU A 6 12.69 -3.53 -5.97
N GLN A 7 11.96 -2.97 -5.00
CA GLN A 7 11.98 -3.46 -3.60
C GLN A 7 11.01 -4.61 -3.34
N TYR A 8 9.84 -4.61 -3.98
CA TYR A 8 8.72 -5.49 -3.64
C TYR A 8 8.15 -6.26 -4.85
N GLY A 9 8.61 -5.98 -6.06
CA GLY A 9 8.03 -6.53 -7.28
C GLY A 9 6.64 -5.95 -7.61
N ALA A 10 6.26 -4.83 -6.98
CA ALA A 10 4.95 -4.21 -7.16
C ALA A 10 4.82 -3.62 -8.59
N VAL A 11 3.83 -4.08 -9.34
CA VAL A 11 3.51 -3.57 -10.69
C VAL A 11 2.14 -2.90 -10.70
N PRO A 12 1.97 -1.72 -11.31
CA PRO A 12 0.64 -1.11 -11.47
C PRO A 12 -0.27 -2.05 -12.27
N ALA A 13 -1.44 -2.36 -11.74
CA ALA A 13 -2.41 -3.27 -12.35
C ALA A 13 -3.70 -2.54 -12.78
N VAL A 14 -4.17 -1.59 -11.95
CA VAL A 14 -5.35 -0.76 -12.21
C VAL A 14 -5.00 0.69 -11.90
N MET A 15 -5.50 1.62 -12.72
CA MET A 15 -5.36 3.05 -12.51
C MET A 15 -6.60 3.77 -13.05
N THR A 16 -7.21 4.59 -12.21
CA THR A 16 -8.31 5.50 -12.57
C THR A 16 -7.84 6.94 -12.36
N HIS A 17 -8.77 7.89 -12.24
CA HIS A 17 -8.44 9.29 -11.95
C HIS A 17 -7.99 9.52 -10.49
N ASP A 18 -8.35 8.62 -9.59
CA ASP A 18 -8.32 8.77 -8.13
C ASP A 18 -7.89 7.49 -7.41
N GLU A 19 -7.75 6.37 -8.11
CA GLU A 19 -7.31 5.10 -7.54
C GLU A 19 -6.09 4.54 -8.29
N LEU A 20 -5.25 3.82 -7.54
CA LEU A 20 -4.12 3.07 -8.05
C LEU A 20 -3.98 1.75 -7.30
N GLU A 21 -3.95 0.64 -8.05
CA GLU A 21 -3.65 -0.67 -7.49
C GLU A 21 -2.31 -1.19 -8.01
N PHE A 22 -1.53 -1.77 -7.09
CA PHE A 22 -0.37 -2.57 -7.42
C PHE A 22 -0.63 -4.04 -7.15
N LEU A 23 -0.21 -4.89 -8.08
CA LEU A 23 -0.09 -6.33 -7.88
C LEU A 23 1.36 -6.66 -7.50
N LEU A 24 1.53 -7.44 -6.45
CA LEU A 24 2.81 -7.97 -5.99
C LEU A 24 2.87 -9.48 -6.23
N PRO A 25 4.05 -10.05 -6.52
CA PRO A 25 4.21 -11.50 -6.68
C PRO A 25 3.95 -12.27 -5.38
N THR A 26 4.25 -11.67 -4.23
CA THR A 26 4.01 -12.20 -2.88
C THR A 26 3.72 -11.04 -1.92
N PRO A 27 2.96 -11.24 -0.84
CA PRO A 27 2.82 -10.23 0.21
C PRO A 27 4.18 -9.83 0.80
N VAL A 28 4.27 -8.63 1.37
CA VAL A 28 5.51 -8.20 2.03
C VAL A 28 5.76 -8.99 3.31
N SER A 29 7.04 -9.18 3.65
CA SER A 29 7.40 -9.83 4.90
C SER A 29 6.97 -8.99 6.11
N GLN A 30 6.75 -9.64 7.25
CA GLN A 30 6.42 -8.96 8.51
C GLN A 30 7.45 -7.87 8.87
N GLU A 31 8.73 -8.13 8.60
CA GLU A 31 9.83 -7.20 8.87
C GLU A 31 9.75 -5.91 8.03
N LYS A 32 9.21 -6.00 6.80
CA LYS A 32 9.09 -4.86 5.87
C LYS A 32 7.71 -4.21 5.88
N ALA A 33 6.73 -4.81 6.56
CA ALA A 33 5.35 -4.40 6.50
C ALA A 33 5.13 -2.97 7.01
N MET A 34 5.81 -2.60 8.10
CA MET A 34 5.72 -1.26 8.67
C MET A 34 6.33 -0.21 7.73
N ASP A 35 7.51 -0.50 7.18
CA ASP A 35 8.18 0.40 6.23
C ASP A 35 7.30 0.63 4.99
N ALA A 36 6.76 -0.45 4.41
CA ALA A 36 5.86 -0.36 3.26
C ALA A 36 4.58 0.44 3.57
N ALA A 37 4.02 0.30 4.77
CA ALA A 37 2.85 1.06 5.20
C ALA A 37 3.16 2.55 5.39
N VAL A 38 4.31 2.90 5.97
CA VAL A 38 4.78 4.29 6.10
C VAL A 38 5.01 4.90 4.71
N GLU A 39 5.60 4.15 3.80
CA GLU A 39 5.78 4.59 2.42
C GLU A 39 4.45 4.84 1.70
N GLN A 40 3.48 3.92 1.83
CA GLN A 40 2.16 4.11 1.23
C GLN A 40 1.45 5.33 1.82
N TYR A 41 1.45 5.48 3.15
CA TYR A 41 0.86 6.65 3.80
C TYR A 41 1.55 7.95 3.37
N GLY A 42 2.88 7.95 3.25
CA GLY A 42 3.62 9.11 2.77
C GLY A 42 3.33 9.47 1.30
N PHE A 43 2.95 8.49 0.48
CA PHE A 43 2.58 8.69 -0.93
C PHE A 43 1.08 9.03 -1.11
N CYS A 44 0.24 8.47 -0.26
CA CYS A 44 -1.21 8.57 -0.29
C CYS A 44 -1.75 8.63 1.15
N PRO A 45 -1.80 9.83 1.77
CA PRO A 45 -2.27 9.97 3.14
C PRO A 45 -3.73 9.55 3.35
N ASP A 46 -4.56 9.72 2.31
CA ASP A 46 -6.01 9.46 2.35
C ASP A 46 -6.37 8.01 2.70
N VAL A 47 -5.47 7.04 2.41
CA VAL A 47 -5.64 5.63 2.84
C VAL A 47 -5.77 5.48 4.36
N ILE A 48 -5.33 6.47 5.13
CA ILE A 48 -5.47 6.53 6.59
C ILE A 48 -6.35 7.70 6.99
N ASP A 49 -6.04 8.92 6.55
CA ASP A 49 -6.67 10.15 7.04
C ASP A 49 -8.16 10.24 6.69
N GLN A 50 -8.56 9.60 5.59
CA GLN A 50 -9.96 9.51 5.14
C GLN A 50 -10.52 8.08 5.26
N GLY A 51 -9.75 7.16 5.85
CA GLY A 51 -10.15 5.77 6.06
C GLY A 51 -11.16 5.61 7.21
N PRO A 52 -11.52 4.35 7.55
CA PRO A 52 -12.27 4.04 8.77
C PRO A 52 -11.60 4.60 10.03
N GLU A 53 -12.34 4.74 11.14
CA GLU A 53 -11.83 5.30 12.41
C GLU A 53 -10.59 4.54 12.96
N GLU A 54 -10.46 3.28 12.60
CA GLU A 54 -9.44 2.32 13.01
C GLU A 54 -8.25 2.29 12.04
N ALA A 55 -8.33 3.06 10.94
CA ALA A 55 -7.25 3.19 9.98
C ALA A 55 -6.02 3.78 10.67
N THR A 56 -4.96 3.00 10.68
CA THR A 56 -3.66 3.40 11.24
C THR A 56 -2.58 2.80 10.38
N VAL A 57 -1.36 3.35 10.46
CA VAL A 57 -0.19 2.79 9.75
C VAL A 57 0.03 1.33 10.16
N GLY A 58 -0.22 1.00 11.43
CA GLY A 58 -0.12 -0.38 11.93
C GLY A 58 -1.17 -1.32 11.34
N ALA A 59 -2.42 -0.86 11.24
CA ALA A 59 -3.49 -1.63 10.59
C ALA A 59 -3.21 -1.82 9.10
N LEU A 60 -2.72 -0.78 8.41
CA LEU A 60 -2.29 -0.88 7.02
C LEU A 60 -1.15 -1.89 6.86
N ALA A 61 -0.10 -1.83 7.70
CA ALA A 61 0.99 -2.81 7.68
C ALA A 61 0.48 -4.25 7.84
N ASP A 62 -0.52 -4.46 8.71
CA ASP A 62 -1.14 -5.77 8.89
C ASP A 62 -1.85 -6.27 7.63
N VAL A 63 -2.51 -5.38 6.89
CA VAL A 63 -3.13 -5.69 5.59
C VAL A 63 -2.05 -5.99 4.55
N LEU A 64 -1.02 -5.15 4.44
CA LEU A 64 0.02 -5.28 3.39
C LEU A 64 0.81 -6.59 3.50
N ARG A 65 1.07 -7.09 4.71
CA ARG A 65 1.76 -8.39 4.91
C ARG A 65 0.89 -9.62 4.59
N GLN A 66 -0.41 -9.43 4.37
CA GLN A 66 -1.38 -10.50 4.08
C GLN A 66 -1.88 -10.46 2.63
N SER A 67 -1.70 -9.34 1.94
CA SER A 67 -2.24 -9.10 0.60
C SER A 67 -1.15 -9.05 -0.47
N THR A 68 -1.46 -9.58 -1.65
CA THR A 68 -0.69 -9.33 -2.88
C THR A 68 -1.16 -8.10 -3.64
N VAL A 69 -2.21 -7.43 -3.17
CA VAL A 69 -2.75 -6.21 -3.77
C VAL A 69 -2.54 -5.06 -2.81
N TRP A 70 -1.91 -3.99 -3.31
CA TRP A 70 -1.82 -2.72 -2.61
C TRP A 70 -2.79 -1.75 -3.29
N TYR A 71 -3.69 -1.16 -2.51
CA TYR A 71 -4.71 -0.24 -2.98
C TYR A 71 -4.43 1.14 -2.40
N LEU A 72 -4.42 2.14 -3.27
CA LEU A 72 -4.27 3.55 -2.94
C LEU A 72 -5.43 4.30 -3.57
N TRP A 73 -5.97 5.26 -2.83
CA TRP A 73 -7.09 6.07 -3.28
C TRP A 73 -6.93 7.49 -2.75
N TRP A 74 -7.30 8.47 -3.58
CA TRP A 74 -7.32 9.89 -3.25
C TRP A 74 -8.74 10.41 -3.49
N ASP A 75 -9.20 11.36 -2.67
CA ASP A 75 -10.48 12.09 -2.88
C ASP A 75 -10.31 13.55 -2.45
#